data_AF-A0AAV7G7Y5-F1
#
_entry.id   AF-A0AAV7G7Y5-F1
#
_cell.length_a   1.000
_cell.length_b   1.000
_cell.length_c   1.000
_cell.angle_alpha   90.00
_cell.angle_beta   90.00
_cell.angle_gamma   90.00
#
_symmetry.space_group_name_H-M   'P 1'
#
loop_
_entity.id
_entity.type
_entity.pdbx_description
1 polymer ?
#
loop_
_entity_poly.entity_id
_entity_poly.type
_entity_poly.pdbx_seq_one_letter_code
_entity_poly.pdbx_strand_id
1 'polypeptide(L)' 'MKLVKWSHYLDLSIEFPIISTWISFPNLHPQIFSPRILHGPGSIFGRPLHIDNATSVGFRPLVARVLIESDISK' A
#
# COMPACT_ATOMS: atom_id res chain seq x y z
N MET A 1 -0.99 -0.94 -22.92
CA MET A 1 -1.58 -2.07 -22.20
C MET A 1 -1.87 -1.59 -20.78
N LYS A 2 -3.13 -1.60 -20.33
CA LYS A 2 -3.54 -1.02 -19.04
C LYS A 2 -3.69 -2.15 -18.02
N LEU A 3 -2.98 -2.08 -16.89
CA LEU A 3 -3.13 -3.02 -15.78
C LEU A 3 -4.30 -2.55 -14.91
N VAL A 4 -5.35 -3.36 -14.82
CA VAL A 4 -6.55 -3.06 -14.03
C VAL A 4 -6.80 -4.20 -13.05
N LYS A 5 -7.19 -3.86 -11.82
CA LYS A 5 -7.55 -4.85 -10.80
C LYS A 5 -8.80 -5.62 -11.25
N TRP A 6 -8.73 -6.95 -11.23
CA TRP A 6 -9.85 -7.80 -11.62
C TRP A 6 -11.01 -7.70 -10.60
N SER A 7 -12.25 -7.60 -11.09
CA SER A 7 -13.45 -7.69 -10.28
C SER A 7 -14.63 -8.22 -11.11
N HIS A 8 -15.64 -8.81 -10.47
CA HIS A 8 -16.86 -9.27 -11.17
C HIS A 8 -17.67 -8.12 -11.79
N TYR A 9 -17.43 -6.89 -11.35
CA TYR A 9 -18.07 -5.67 -11.85
C TYR A 9 -17.15 -4.88 -12.78
N LEU A 10 -16.04 -5.49 -13.25
CA LEU A 10 -15.05 -4.84 -14.10
C LEU A 10 -15.69 -4.43 -15.42
N ASP A 11 -15.94 -3.14 -15.57
CA ASP A 11 -16.29 -2.53 -16.84
C ASP A 11 -15.04 -1.84 -17.42
N LEU A 12 -14.53 -2.33 -18.55
CA LEU A 12 -13.35 -1.78 -19.21
C LEU A 12 -13.60 -0.39 -19.82
N SER A 13 -14.86 0.03 -19.96
CA SER A 13 -15.23 1.38 -20.38
C SER A 13 -15.13 2.40 -19.23
N ILE A 14 -15.07 1.93 -17.98
CA ILE A 14 -15.01 2.76 -16.78
C ILE A 14 -13.61 2.68 -16.18
N GLU A 15 -12.97 3.83 -15.96
CA GLU A 15 -11.76 3.87 -15.15
C GLU A 15 -12.15 3.69 -13.68
N PHE A 16 -11.72 2.57 -13.08
CA PHE A 16 -11.85 2.43 -11.64
C PHE A 16 -10.96 3.47 -10.96
N PRO A 17 -11.50 4.32 -10.08
CA PRO A 17 -10.71 5.31 -9.35
C PRO A 17 -9.85 4.65 -8.25
N ILE A 18 -9.61 3.34 -8.31
CA ILE A 18 -8.84 2.61 -7.30
C ILE A 18 -7.42 2.45 -7.81
N ILE A 19 -6.47 3.08 -7.12
CA ILE A 19 -5.04 3.01 -7.46
C ILE A 19 -4.24 2.33 -6.34
N SER A 20 -3.16 1.64 -6.72
CA SER A 20 -2.21 1.07 -5.78
C SER A 20 -1.00 1.98 -5.62
N THR A 21 -0.74 2.46 -4.41
CA THR A 21 0.36 3.41 -4.13
C THR A 21 1.20 2.97 -2.94
N TRP A 22 2.51 3.18 -3.02
CA TRP A 22 3.43 2.95 -1.91
C TRP A 22 3.50 4.19 -1.01
N ILE A 23 3.19 4.03 0.27
CA ILE A 23 3.37 5.06 1.30
C ILE A 23 4.64 4.75 2.08
N SER A 24 5.47 5.78 2.29
CA SER A 24 6.71 5.68 3.06
C SER A 24 6.54 6.26 4.46
N PHE A 25 7.01 5.54 5.46
CA PHE A 25 7.08 5.95 6.87
C PHE A 25 8.56 6.12 7.24
N PRO A 26 9.11 7.35 7.13
CA PRO A 26 10.49 7.63 7.48
C PRO A 26 10.70 7.61 9.00
N ASN A 27 11.94 7.37 9.42
CA ASN A 27 12.40 7.46 10.82
C ASN A 27 11.66 6.54 11.79
N LEU A 28 11.09 5.45 11.27
CA LEU A 28 10.42 4.43 12.05
C LEU A 28 11.45 3.39 12.53
N HIS A 29 11.39 2.96 13.79
CA HIS A 29 12.35 1.98 14.31
C HIS A 29 12.15 0.61 13.65
N PRO A 30 13.20 -0.11 13.21
CA PRO A 30 13.06 -1.40 12.53
C PRO A 30 12.28 -2.46 13.33
N GLN A 31 12.32 -2.41 14.67
CA GLN A 31 11.56 -3.34 15.52
C GLN A 31 10.05 -3.28 15.31
N ILE A 32 9.52 -2.19 14.73
CA ILE A 32 8.11 -2.01 14.45
C ILE A 32 7.76 -2.17 12.96
N PHE A 33 8.67 -2.75 12.14
CA PHE A 33 8.44 -3.05 10.71
C PHE A 33 7.58 -4.30 10.50
N SER A 34 6.59 -4.50 11.36
CA SER A 34 5.62 -5.59 11.22
C SER A 34 4.43 -5.11 10.40
N PRO A 35 3.91 -5.92 9.45
CA PRO A 35 2.66 -5.62 8.74
C PRO A 35 1.52 -5.31 9.71
N ARG A 36 1.44 -6.02 10.85
CA ARG A 36 0.40 -5.82 11.87
C ARG A 36 0.42 -4.43 12.47
N ILE A 37 1.60 -3.82 12.59
CA ILE A 37 1.77 -2.46 13.12
C ILE A 37 1.61 -1.45 11.99
N LEU A 38 2.31 -1.64 10.87
CA LEU A 38 2.35 -0.71 9.74
C LEU A 38 1.01 -0.57 9.00
N HIS A 39 0.16 -1.60 9.00
CA HIS A 39 -1.17 -1.53 8.40
C HIS A 39 -2.10 -0.58 9.18
N GLY A 40 -1.88 -0.37 10.48
CA GLY A 40 -2.61 0.62 11.28
C GLY A 40 -2.54 2.02 10.67
N PRO A 41 -1.38 2.69 10.63
CA PRO A 41 -1.25 4.00 9.99
C PRO A 41 -1.46 3.94 8.47
N GLY A 42 -1.12 2.83 7.80
CA GLY A 42 -1.42 2.63 6.38
C GLY A 42 -2.92 2.75 6.05
N SER A 43 -3.78 2.31 6.97
CA SER A 43 -5.24 2.35 6.80
C SER A 43 -5.84 3.75 6.69
N ILE A 44 -5.12 4.77 7.15
CA ILE A 44 -5.52 6.18 7.04
C ILE A 44 -5.51 6.65 5.57
N PHE A 45 -4.60 6.11 4.75
CA PHE A 45 -4.40 6.52 3.36
C PHE A 45 -5.18 5.67 2.35
N GLY A 46 -5.67 4.49 2.77
CA GLY A 46 -6.35 3.53 1.92
C GLY A 46 -6.35 2.13 2.55
N ARG A 47 -6.74 1.10 1.79
CA ARG A 47 -6.66 -0.29 2.26
C ARG A 47 -5.22 -0.79 2.16
N PRO A 48 -4.52 -1.08 3.27
CA PRO A 48 -3.18 -1.65 3.21
C PRO A 48 -3.22 -3.08 2.68
N LEU A 49 -2.31 -3.39 1.76
CA LEU A 49 -2.20 -4.69 1.10
C LEU A 49 -0.95 -5.45 1.54
N HIS A 50 0.20 -4.78 1.53
CA HIS A 50 1.49 -5.44 1.69
C HIS A 50 2.56 -4.47 2.18
N ILE A 51 3.67 -4.97 2.73
CA ILE A 51 4.89 -4.20 2.97
C ILE A 51 5.94 -4.58 1.93
N ASP A 52 6.83 -3.66 1.54
CA ASP A 52 7.86 -4.04 0.57
C ASP A 52 8.86 -5.04 1.19
N ASN A 53 9.54 -5.82 0.35
CA ASN A 53 10.50 -6.81 0.82
C ASN A 53 11.59 -6.18 1.69
N ALA A 54 12.06 -4.98 1.31
CA ALA A 54 13.10 -4.27 2.06
C ALA A 54 12.66 -3.89 3.48
N THR A 55 11.39 -3.54 3.69
CA THR A 55 10.78 -3.34 5.01
C THR A 55 10.66 -4.67 5.74
N SER A 56 10.18 -5.72 5.07
CA SER A 56 9.99 -7.04 5.68
C SER A 56 11.28 -7.67 6.21
N VAL A 57 12.40 -7.47 5.50
CA VAL A 57 13.71 -8.00 5.90
C VAL A 57 14.56 -6.98 6.67
N GLY A 58 14.06 -5.76 6.90
CA GLY A 58 14.80 -4.69 7.59
C GLY A 58 16.01 -4.15 6.82
N PHE A 59 16.10 -4.39 5.51
CA PHE A 59 17.23 -3.94 4.66
C PHE A 59 17.29 -2.41 4.53
N ARG A 60 16.15 -1.72 4.65
CA ARG A 60 16.07 -0.25 4.67
C ARG A 60 15.66 0.23 6.06
N PRO A 61 16.58 0.36 7.03
CA PRO A 61 16.23 0.59 8.43
C PRO A 61 15.61 1.97 8.71
N LEU A 62 15.76 2.94 7.80
CA LEU A 62 15.28 4.31 7.98
C LEU A 62 13.88 4.56 7.39
N VAL A 63 13.37 3.63 6.58
CA VAL A 63 12.11 3.83 5.85
C VAL A 63 11.35 2.52 5.75
N ALA A 64 10.18 2.45 6.40
CA ALA A 64 9.20 1.41 6.15
C ALA A 64 8.27 1.82 5.00
N ARG A 65 7.80 0.86 4.20
CA ARG A 65 6.80 1.12 3.16
C ARG A 65 5.63 0.16 3.23
N VAL A 66 4.45 0.70 2.98
CA VAL A 66 3.20 -0.05 2.86
C VAL A 66 2.58 0.24 1.51
N LEU A 67 2.21 -0.80 0.78
CA LEU A 67 1.37 -0.73 -0.40
C LEU A 67 -0.07 -0.59 0.06
N ILE A 68 -0.76 0.44 -0.42
CA ILE A 68 -2.17 0.66 -0.17
C ILE A 68 -2.95 0.65 -1.48
N GLU A 69 -4.24 0.36 -1.39
CA GLU A 69 -5.25 0.69 -2.39
C GLU A 69 -6.03 1.91 -1.92
N SER A 70 -6.03 2.98 -2.70
CA SER A 70 -6.80 4.19 -2.40
C SER A 70 -7.80 4.47 -3.52
N ASP A 71 -8.97 4.97 -3.13
CA ASP A 71 -10.00 5.44 -4.05
C ASP A 71 -9.83 6.95 -4.23
N ILE A 72 -9.40 7.36 -5.43
CA ILE A 72 -9.13 8.76 -5.80
C ILE A 72 -10.37 9.50 -6.32
N SER A 73 -11.56 8.90 -6.26
CA SER A 73 -12.81 9.61 -6.58
C SER A 73 -13.33 10.48 -5.44
N LYS A 74 -12.76 10.35 -4.24
CA LYS A 74 -13.09 11.13 -3.04
C LYS A 74 -12.29 12.41 -2.90
#